data_AF-A0A9E3L665-F1
#
_entry.id   AF-A0A9E3L665-F1
#
_cell.length_a   1.000
_cell.length_b   1.000
_cell.length_c   1.000
_cell.angle_alpha   90.00
_cell.angle_beta   90.00
_cell.angle_gamma   90.00
#
_symmetry.space_group_name_H-M   'P 1'
#
loop_
_entity.id
_entity.type
_entity.pdbx_description
1 polymer ?
#
loop_
_entity_poly.entity_id
_entity_poly.type
_entity_poly.pdbx_seq_one_letter_code
_entity_poly.pdbx_strand_id
1 'polypeptide(L)'
;MEPQNFWLEHLKWNLWHGKVDRALEITDDLIYALEIKNGSAEHRKLLKVVRTFETYVRENQAFLPNHGERYRQGKVISTAFVESAVNQVVSKRFVKKQQMQWTPAGAHLLLQVPTQVLNGEWRLALSRWYPSMP
;
A
#
# COMPACT_ATOMS: atom_id res chain seq x y z
N MET A 1 5.22 25.96 -15.85
CA MET A 1 4.74 24.79 -15.09
C MET A 1 4.33 23.75 -16.13
N GLU A 2 4.98 22.60 -16.21
CA GLU A 2 4.66 21.63 -17.27
C GLU A 2 3.22 21.12 -17.14
N PRO A 3 2.45 21.02 -18.25
CA PRO A 3 1.04 20.59 -18.23
C PRO A 3 0.80 19.21 -17.61
N GLN A 4 1.82 18.35 -17.57
CA GLN A 4 1.72 16.97 -17.09
C GLN A 4 1.54 16.88 -15.55
N ASN A 5 2.10 17.83 -14.79
CA ASN A 5 2.01 17.83 -13.32
C ASN A 5 0.62 18.22 -12.80
N PHE A 6 -0.16 18.97 -13.57
CA PHE A 6 -1.49 19.43 -13.16
C PHE A 6 -2.48 18.27 -12.99
N TRP A 7 -2.49 17.34 -13.95
CA TRP A 7 -3.39 16.19 -13.95
C TRP A 7 -3.07 15.22 -12.81
N LEU A 8 -1.78 14.97 -12.58
CA LEU A 8 -1.32 14.06 -11.54
C LEU A 8 -1.68 14.57 -10.14
N GLU A 9 -1.42 15.85 -9.85
CA GLU A 9 -1.75 16.41 -8.54
C GLU A 9 -3.27 16.48 -8.32
N HIS A 10 -4.07 16.78 -9.36
CA HIS A 10 -5.52 16.74 -9.27
C HIS A 10 -6.06 15.33 -9.01
N LEU A 11 -5.53 14.32 -9.70
CA LEU A 11 -5.92 12.92 -9.48
C LEU A 11 -5.60 12.46 -8.06
N LYS A 12 -4.35 12.69 -7.62
CA LYS A 12 -3.91 12.38 -6.25
C LYS A 12 -4.80 13.04 -5.21
N TRP A 13 -5.10 14.33 -5.40
CA TRP A 13 -5.93 15.07 -4.45
C TRP A 13 -7.35 14.50 -4.38
N ASN A 14 -8.00 14.21 -5.51
CA ASN A 14 -9.36 13.66 -5.51
C ASN A 14 -9.40 12.27 -4.85
N LEU A 15 -8.47 11.38 -5.20
CA LEU A 15 -8.40 10.05 -4.58
C LEU A 15 -8.12 10.11 -3.09
N TRP A 16 -7.22 11.00 -2.66
CA TRP A 16 -6.93 11.21 -1.23
C TRP A 16 -8.17 11.65 -0.44
N HIS A 17 -9.08 12.39 -1.07
CA HIS A 17 -10.30 12.91 -0.45
C HIS A 17 -11.53 12.03 -0.70
N GLY A 18 -11.36 10.82 -1.24
CA GLY A 18 -12.45 9.89 -1.52
C GLY A 18 -13.37 10.31 -2.67
N LYS A 19 -12.96 11.30 -3.48
CA LYS A 19 -13.71 11.77 -4.66
C LYS A 19 -13.40 10.90 -5.87
N VAL A 20 -13.72 9.61 -5.76
CA VAL A 20 -13.33 8.59 -6.76
C VAL A 20 -13.98 8.87 -8.12
N ASP A 21 -15.27 9.22 -8.15
CA ASP A 21 -15.97 9.53 -9.41
C ASP A 21 -15.29 10.69 -10.15
N ARG A 22 -14.92 11.75 -9.42
CA ARG A 22 -14.20 12.89 -10.01
C ARG A 22 -12.81 12.50 -10.52
N ALA A 23 -12.13 11.58 -9.84
CA ALA A 23 -10.84 11.06 -10.30
C ALA A 23 -10.99 10.21 -11.57
N LEU A 24 -12.07 9.42 -11.69
CA LEU A 24 -12.38 8.65 -12.90
C LEU A 24 -12.69 9.57 -14.08
N GLU A 25 -13.53 10.59 -13.90
CA GLU A 25 -13.81 11.60 -14.94
C GLU A 25 -12.52 12.24 -15.48
N ILE A 26 -11.64 12.65 -14.57
CA ILE A 26 -10.33 13.23 -14.93
C ILE A 26 -9.48 12.24 -15.72
N THR A 27 -9.54 10.96 -15.37
CA THR A 27 -8.77 9.90 -16.05
C THR A 27 -9.34 9.60 -17.42
N ASP A 28 -10.68 9.59 -17.57
CA ASP A 28 -11.37 9.40 -18.84
C ASP A 28 -11.04 10.55 -19.82
N ASP A 29 -11.05 11.80 -19.35
CA ASP A 29 -10.63 12.97 -20.14
C ASP A 29 -9.17 12.83 -20.63
N LEU A 30 -8.28 12.35 -19.75
CA LEU A 30 -6.88 12.13 -20.09
C LEU A 30 -6.70 11.00 -21.11
N ILE A 31 -7.45 9.89 -20.97
CA ILE A 31 -7.46 8.79 -21.94
C ILE A 31 -7.90 9.30 -23.30
N TYR A 32 -9.00 10.03 -23.35
CA TYR A 32 -9.52 10.62 -24.59
C TYR A 32 -8.50 11.55 -25.26
N ALA A 33 -7.85 12.43 -24.50
CA ALA A 33 -6.81 13.32 -25.00
C ALA A 33 -5.58 12.57 -25.54
N LEU A 34 -5.23 11.43 -24.94
CA LEU A 34 -4.12 10.58 -25.37
C LEU A 34 -4.48 9.73 -26.60
N GLU A 35 -5.74 9.36 -26.78
CA GLU A 35 -6.23 8.61 -27.95
C GLU A 35 -6.29 9.46 -29.21
N ILE A 36 -6.72 10.72 -29.10
CA ILE A 36 -6.75 11.66 -30.24
C ILE A 36 -5.33 11.93 -30.76
N LYS A 37 -4.36 11.98 -29.86
CA LYS A 37 -2.95 12.19 -30.23
C LYS A 37 -2.36 10.86 -30.72
N ASN A 38 -2.30 10.67 -32.03
CA ASN A 38 -1.50 9.59 -32.64
C ASN A 38 -0.01 9.82 -32.30
N GLY A 39 0.44 9.21 -31.20
CA GLY A 39 1.68 9.57 -30.54
C GLY A 39 2.81 8.56 -30.71
N SER A 40 3.98 8.94 -30.19
CA SER A 40 5.20 8.13 -30.12
C SER A 40 5.02 6.84 -29.29
N ALA A 41 6.05 6.00 -29.20
CA ALA A 41 6.03 4.81 -28.36
C ALA A 41 5.73 5.13 -26.88
N GLU A 42 6.24 6.26 -26.40
CA GLU A 42 6.02 6.79 -25.05
C GLU A 42 4.55 7.15 -24.81
N HIS A 43 3.88 7.75 -25.80
CA HIS A 43 2.45 8.07 -25.72
C HIS A 43 1.60 6.81 -25.58
N ARG A 44 1.88 5.78 -26.40
CA ARG A 44 1.18 4.48 -26.30
C ARG A 44 1.43 3.80 -24.96
N LYS A 45 2.66 3.89 -24.43
CA LYS A 45 2.99 3.37 -23.10
C LYS A 45 2.23 4.11 -22.01
N LEU A 46 2.17 5.44 -22.08
CA LEU A 46 1.41 6.26 -21.14
C LEU A 46 -0.08 5.92 -21.19
N LEU A 47 -0.69 5.87 -22.38
CA LEU A 47 -2.09 5.49 -22.55
C LEU A 47 -2.39 4.13 -21.93
N LYS A 48 -1.53 3.14 -22.15
CA LYS A 48 -1.67 1.81 -21.53
C LYS A 48 -1.66 1.89 -20.00
N VAL A 49 -0.71 2.63 -19.43
CA VAL A 49 -0.59 2.81 -17.97
C VAL A 49 -1.84 3.51 -17.40
N VAL A 50 -2.31 4.57 -18.05
CA VAL A 50 -3.49 5.32 -17.60
C VAL A 50 -4.75 4.45 -17.66
N ARG A 51 -4.93 3.65 -18.73
CA ARG A 51 -6.05 2.69 -18.80
C ARG A 51 -5.99 1.63 -17.70
N THR A 52 -4.80 1.06 -17.44
CA THR A 52 -4.65 0.09 -16.34
C THR A 52 -4.96 0.72 -14.98
N PHE A 53 -4.54 1.97 -14.77
CA PHE A 53 -4.85 2.72 -13.56
C PHE A 53 -6.36 3.00 -13.42
N GLU A 54 -7.01 3.47 -14.48
CA GLU A 54 -8.46 3.70 -14.52
C GLU A 54 -9.24 2.44 -14.15
N THR A 55 -8.92 1.32 -14.79
CA THR A 55 -9.59 0.04 -14.54
C THR A 55 -9.40 -0.39 -13.09
N TYR A 56 -8.17 -0.27 -12.56
CA TYR A 56 -7.90 -0.57 -11.16
C TYR A 56 -8.73 0.30 -10.21
N VAL A 57 -8.79 1.61 -10.44
CA VAL A 57 -9.56 2.53 -9.60
C VAL A 57 -11.05 2.19 -9.65
N ARG A 58 -11.58 1.88 -10.83
CA ARG A 58 -13.00 1.53 -11.03
C ARG A 58 -13.36 0.22 -10.34
N GLU A 59 -12.57 -0.83 -10.55
CA GLU A 59 -12.80 -2.15 -9.95
C GLU A 59 -12.69 -2.12 -8.41
N ASN A 60 -11.85 -1.23 -7.88
CA ASN A 60 -11.58 -1.14 -6.45
C ASN A 60 -12.29 0.03 -5.77
N GLN A 61 -13.21 0.74 -6.44
CA GLN A 61 -13.85 1.96 -5.94
C GLN A 61 -14.44 1.78 -4.53
N ALA A 62 -15.11 0.65 -4.28
CA ALA A 62 -15.72 0.35 -2.98
C ALA A 62 -14.70 0.17 -1.84
N PHE A 63 -13.43 -0.12 -2.18
CA PHE A 63 -12.35 -0.36 -1.24
C PHE A 63 -11.41 0.84 -1.07
N LEU A 64 -11.54 1.87 -1.90
CA LEU A 64 -10.71 3.07 -1.82
C LEU A 64 -11.10 3.91 -0.59
N PRO A 65 -10.22 4.07 0.41
CA PRO A 65 -10.55 4.81 1.62
C PRO A 65 -10.45 6.32 1.40
N ASN A 66 -11.31 7.08 2.07
CA ASN A 66 -11.14 8.53 2.20
C ASN A 66 -10.00 8.83 3.21
N HIS A 67 -8.78 8.98 2.71
CA HIS A 67 -7.60 9.25 3.54
C HIS A 67 -7.70 10.62 4.24
N GLY A 68 -8.26 11.64 3.59
CA GLY A 68 -8.46 12.97 4.17
C GLY A 68 -9.41 12.95 5.38
N GLU A 69 -10.50 12.18 5.30
CA GLU A 69 -11.40 11.98 6.44
C GLU A 69 -10.71 11.19 7.57
N ARG A 70 -10.03 10.09 7.24
CA ARG A 70 -9.27 9.30 8.22
C ARG A 70 -8.24 10.14 8.96
N TYR A 71 -7.52 11.02 8.25
CA TYR A 71 -6.57 11.95 8.84
C TYR A 71 -7.23 12.89 9.85
N ARG A 72 -8.34 13.53 9.47
CA ARG A 72 -9.09 14.43 10.38
C ARG A 72 -9.65 13.70 11.61
N GLN A 73 -9.95 12.42 11.49
CA GLN A 73 -10.42 11.57 12.58
C GLN A 73 -9.28 10.94 13.41
N GLY A 74 -8.01 11.23 13.09
CA GLY A 74 -6.86 10.62 13.77
C GLY A 74 -6.73 9.10 13.56
N LYS A 75 -7.38 8.54 12.53
CA LYS A 75 -7.29 7.12 12.19
C LYS A 75 -5.96 6.82 11.48
N VAL A 76 -5.50 5.57 11.55
CA VAL A 76 -4.33 5.13 10.78
C VAL A 76 -4.61 5.24 9.28
N ILE A 77 -3.72 5.94 8.56
CA ILE A 77 -3.87 6.30 7.15
C ILE A 77 -3.09 5.35 6.24
N SER A 78 -1.99 4.78 6.75
CA SER A 78 -1.13 3.89 5.99
C SER A 78 -0.41 2.91 6.91
N THR A 79 -0.27 1.67 6.43
CA THR A 79 0.59 0.62 6.97
C THR A 79 2.01 0.69 6.40
N ALA A 80 2.32 1.64 5.51
CA ALA A 80 3.59 1.70 4.79
C ALA A 80 4.83 1.69 5.70
N PHE A 81 4.76 2.33 6.88
CA PHE A 81 5.86 2.27 7.85
C PHE A 81 6.06 0.84 8.39
N VAL A 82 4.97 0.16 8.75
CA VAL A 82 5.00 -1.24 9.22
C VAL A 82 5.47 -2.17 8.11
N GLU A 83 4.95 -2.00 6.90
CA GLU A 83 5.35 -2.77 5.72
C GLU A 83 6.84 -2.58 5.41
N SER A 84 7.36 -1.35 5.51
CA SER A 84 8.78 -1.06 5.32
C SER A 84 9.64 -1.75 6.38
N ALA A 85 9.24 -1.68 7.65
CA ALA A 85 9.94 -2.37 8.74
C ALA A 85 9.95 -3.89 8.52
N VAL A 86 8.82 -4.48 8.13
CA VAL A 86 8.73 -5.91 7.78
C VAL A 86 9.64 -6.23 6.59
N ASN A 87 9.62 -5.42 5.52
CA ASN A 87 10.49 -5.62 4.36
C ASN A 87 11.97 -5.54 4.72
N GLN A 88 12.37 -4.67 5.64
CA GLN A 88 13.75 -4.60 6.12
C GLN A 88 14.14 -5.87 6.88
N VAL A 89 13.28 -6.35 7.78
CA VAL A 89 13.51 -7.59 8.54
C VAL A 89 13.60 -8.79 7.59
N VAL A 90 12.64 -8.92 6.68
CA VAL A 90 12.62 -9.99 5.68
C VAL A 90 13.88 -9.91 4.81
N SER A 91 14.24 -8.74 4.30
CA SER A 91 15.43 -8.56 3.46
C SER A 91 16.71 -8.93 4.22
N LYS A 92 16.86 -8.47 5.47
CA LYS A 92 18.04 -8.76 6.31
C LYS A 92 18.19 -10.26 6.60
N ARG A 93 17.08 -10.99 6.72
CA ARG A 93 17.06 -12.39 7.15
C ARG A 93 17.02 -13.38 5.99
N PHE A 94 16.26 -13.08 4.94
CA PHE A 94 15.95 -14.00 3.84
C PHE A 94 16.63 -13.64 2.51
N VAL A 95 17.12 -12.41 2.32
CA VAL A 95 17.70 -11.97 1.04
C VAL A 95 19.22 -11.82 1.15
N LYS A 96 19.92 -12.43 0.18
CA LYS A 96 21.39 -12.44 -0.03
C LYS A 96 22.24 -12.96 1.14
N LYS A 97 22.85 -14.14 0.93
CA LYS A 97 24.06 -14.67 1.62
C LYS A 97 24.09 -14.58 3.16
N GLN A 98 22.96 -14.55 3.87
CA GLN A 98 22.90 -14.70 5.34
C GLN A 98 22.36 -16.07 5.75
N GLN A 99 22.81 -16.56 6.92
CA GLN A 99 22.69 -17.94 7.40
C GLN A 99 21.34 -18.32 8.04
N MET A 100 20.38 -17.40 8.24
CA MET A 100 19.12 -17.74 8.92
C MET A 100 17.96 -17.87 7.94
N GLN A 101 17.78 -19.08 7.42
CA GLN A 101 16.55 -19.50 6.76
C GLN A 101 15.58 -20.00 7.82
N TRP A 102 14.53 -19.23 8.12
CA TRP A 102 13.45 -19.74 8.96
C TRP A 102 12.45 -20.50 8.11
N THR A 103 11.93 -21.60 8.65
CA THR A 103 10.75 -22.25 8.06
C THR A 103 9.54 -21.30 8.17
N PRO A 104 8.52 -21.42 7.30
CA PRO A 104 7.29 -20.63 7.42
C PRO A 104 6.67 -20.70 8.83
N ALA A 105 6.73 -21.88 9.46
CA ALA A 105 6.29 -22.07 10.84
C ALA A 105 7.14 -21.27 11.85
N GLY A 106 8.47 -21.28 11.71
CA GLY A 106 9.37 -20.50 12.57
C GLY A 106 9.15 -18.99 12.44
N ALA A 107 8.96 -18.50 11.21
CA ALA A 107 8.64 -17.10 10.96
C ALA A 107 7.30 -16.69 11.58
N HIS A 108 6.26 -17.53 11.44
CA HIS A 108 4.95 -17.27 12.03
C HIS A 108 5.03 -17.17 13.56
N LEU A 109 5.71 -18.12 14.23
CA LEU A 109 5.87 -18.11 15.69
C LEU A 109 6.65 -16.89 16.18
N LEU A 110 7.68 -16.47 15.44
CA LEU A 110 8.44 -15.27 15.79
C LEU A 110 7.64 -13.97 15.63
N LEU A 111 6.69 -13.89 14.69
CA LEU A 111 5.78 -12.74 14.57
C LEU A 111 4.74 -12.67 15.70
N GLN A 112 4.42 -13.81 16.34
CA GLN A 112 3.51 -13.82 17.49
C GLN A 112 4.12 -13.09 18.70
N VAL A 113 5.44 -13.15 18.90
CA VAL A 113 6.10 -12.55 20.06
C VAL A 113 5.92 -11.01 20.10
N PRO A 114 6.25 -10.22 19.06
CA PRO A 114 5.99 -8.78 19.06
C PRO A 114 4.51 -8.44 19.23
N THR A 115 3.61 -9.22 18.63
CA THR A 115 2.16 -9.02 18.76
C THR A 115 1.72 -9.17 20.22
N GLN A 116 2.19 -10.22 20.90
CA GLN A 116 1.91 -10.47 22.31
C GLN A 116 2.52 -9.40 23.23
N VAL A 117 3.69 -8.85 22.88
CA VAL A 117 4.30 -7.73 23.62
C VAL A 117 3.47 -6.46 23.47
N LEU A 118 3.06 -6.10 22.24
CA LEU A 118 2.24 -4.92 21.98
C LEU A 118 0.87 -5.01 22.65
N ASN A 119 0.29 -6.20 22.70
CA ASN A 119 -0.98 -6.44 23.39
C ASN A 119 -0.85 -6.49 24.92
N GLY A 120 0.37 -6.46 25.48
CA GLY A 120 0.61 -6.64 26.91
C GLY A 120 0.40 -8.07 27.42
N GLU A 121 0.22 -9.03 26.52
CA GLU A 121 -0.09 -10.43 26.80
C GLU A 121 1.16 -11.31 26.92
N TRP A 122 2.34 -10.76 26.64
CA TRP A 122 3.60 -11.51 26.56
C TRP A 122 3.87 -12.37 27.80
N ARG A 123 3.65 -11.84 29.01
CA ARG A 123 3.86 -12.61 30.25
C ARG A 123 2.95 -13.83 30.34
N LEU A 124 1.67 -13.67 29.99
CA LEU A 124 0.70 -14.77 30.00
C LEU A 124 1.05 -15.83 28.95
N ALA A 125 1.44 -15.40 27.74
CA ALA A 125 1.89 -16.30 26.70
C ALA A 125 3.14 -17.09 27.13
N LEU A 126 4.12 -16.41 27.75
CA LEU A 126 5.34 -17.03 28.26
C LEU A 126 5.03 -18.08 29.33
N SER A 127 4.19 -17.75 30.33
CA SER A 127 3.78 -18.69 31.37
C SER A 127 3.00 -19.88 30.82
N ARG A 128 2.22 -19.70 29.75
CA ARG A 128 1.49 -20.80 29.10
C ARG A 128 2.43 -21.72 28.30
N TRP A 129 3.41 -21.15 27.61
CA TRP A 129 4.36 -21.91 26.79
C TRP A 129 5.43 -22.61 27.65
N TYR A 130 5.81 -21.99 28.75
CA TYR A 130 6.82 -22.48 29.67
C TYR A 130 6.30 -22.42 31.12
N PRO A 131 5.41 -23.34 31.53
CA PRO A 131 4.80 -23.34 32.86
C PRO A 131 5.79 -23.52 34.02
N SER A 132 7.00 -23.99 33.71
CA SER A 132 8.10 -24.22 34.64
C SER A 132 9.12 -23.08 34.70
N MET A 133 8.94 -22.00 33.92
CA MET A 133 9.73 -20.78 34.11
C MET A 133 9.25 -20.04 35.37
N PRO A 134 10.16 -19.59 36.26
CA PRO A 134 9.81 -18.83 37.46
C PRO A 134 9.22 -17.45 37.15
#